data_AF-A0A8S2FX71-F1
#
_entry.id   AF-A0A8S2FX71-F1
#
_cell.length_a   1.000
_cell.length_b   1.000
_cell.length_c   1.000
_cell.angle_alpha   90.00
_cell.angle_beta   90.00
_cell.angle_gamma   90.00
#
_symmetry.space_group_name_H-M   'P 1'
#
loop_
_entity.id
_entity.type
_entity.pdbx_description
1 polymer ?
#
loop_
_entity_poly.entity_id
_entity_poly.type
_entity_poly.pdbx_seq_one_letter_code
_entity_poly.pdbx_strand_id
1 'polypeptide(L)'
;MRKNFFINEENGYFIAPRRQQPMKNPITDPTMMTEMLKNNISNMVPMIVIGGWINWTFSGFLCTKVPFPLTFRFKPMLQRGVELLSLDASWVSSVSWYALNIFGLRSVNTLILGENNATDQTKIIQDQMNVAAMSMPQDSSKAFKAEKEGLLICDHQWAYKTIEEDIMTQYKIITAHSYS
;
A
#
# COMPACT_ATOMS: atom_id res chain seq x y z
N MET A 1 -10.91 36.35 -1.67
CA MET A 1 -10.34 36.46 -3.05
C MET A 1 -10.20 35.09 -3.72
N ARG A 2 -9.20 34.25 -3.38
CA ARG A 2 -9.00 32.94 -4.06
C ARG A 2 -10.12 31.93 -3.85
N LYS A 3 -10.61 31.74 -2.61
CA LYS A 3 -11.78 30.87 -2.32
C LYS A 3 -13.00 31.25 -3.19
N ASN A 4 -13.25 32.54 -3.37
CA ASN A 4 -14.35 33.03 -4.21
C ASN A 4 -14.14 32.73 -5.70
N PHE A 5 -12.91 32.83 -6.21
CA PHE A 5 -12.58 32.48 -7.60
C PHE A 5 -12.83 31.01 -7.94
N PHE A 6 -12.63 30.10 -6.98
CA PHE A 6 -12.86 28.67 -7.19
C PHE A 6 -14.34 28.26 -7.03
N ILE A 7 -15.07 28.90 -6.12
CA ILE A 7 -16.43 28.48 -5.71
C ILE A 7 -17.55 29.18 -6.49
N ASN A 8 -17.30 30.37 -7.05
CA ASN A 8 -18.33 31.23 -7.66
C ASN A 8 -19.26 30.46 -8.62
N GLU A 9 -20.58 30.64 -8.48
CA GLU A 9 -21.59 29.85 -9.19
C GLU A 9 -21.64 30.13 -10.70
N GLU A 10 -21.28 31.34 -11.13
CA GLU A 10 -21.36 31.75 -12.54
C GLU A 10 -20.03 31.58 -13.29
N ASN A 11 -18.89 31.84 -12.64
CA ASN A 11 -17.55 31.85 -13.26
C ASN A 11 -16.50 31.06 -12.47
N GLY A 12 -16.92 30.22 -11.52
CA GLY A 12 -16.01 29.43 -10.69
C GLY A 12 -15.26 28.40 -11.51
N TYR A 13 -13.97 28.23 -11.21
CA TYR A 13 -13.11 27.25 -11.89
C TYR A 13 -13.69 25.82 -11.88
N PHE A 14 -14.43 25.45 -10.84
CA PHE A 14 -15.05 24.13 -10.71
C PHE A 14 -16.36 23.93 -11.48
N ILE A 15 -16.93 25.00 -12.06
CA ILE A 15 -18.23 24.99 -12.76
C ILE A 15 -18.04 25.24 -14.25
N ALA A 16 -17.01 25.99 -14.64
CA ALA A 16 -16.71 26.26 -16.03
C ALA A 16 -16.62 24.95 -16.83
N PRO A 17 -17.45 24.75 -17.88
CA PRO A 17 -17.48 23.54 -18.66
C PRO A 17 -16.22 23.46 -19.52
N ARG A 18 -15.12 22.97 -18.95
CA ARG A 18 -14.01 22.52 -19.79
C ARG A 18 -14.44 21.27 -20.50
N ARG A 19 -14.14 21.23 -21.81
CA ARG A 19 -14.14 20.02 -22.61
C ARG A 19 -13.60 18.90 -21.73
N GLN A 20 -14.46 17.93 -21.45
CA GLN A 20 -14.01 16.60 -21.11
C GLN A 20 -13.09 16.22 -22.27
N GLN A 21 -11.78 16.37 -22.09
CA GLN A 21 -10.90 15.49 -22.84
C GLN A 21 -11.43 14.11 -22.46
N PRO A 22 -11.80 13.26 -23.44
CA PRO A 22 -12.23 11.92 -23.12
C PRO A 22 -11.15 11.38 -22.21
N MET A 23 -11.50 11.21 -20.93
CA MET A 23 -10.57 10.75 -19.92
C MET A 23 -10.15 9.40 -20.45
N LYS A 24 -8.96 9.36 -21.04
CA LYS A 24 -8.34 8.13 -21.47
C LYS A 24 -8.17 7.40 -20.16
N ASN A 25 -9.08 6.47 -19.89
CA ASN A 25 -9.05 5.70 -18.66
C ASN A 25 -7.59 5.22 -18.52
N PRO A 26 -6.96 5.36 -17.35
CA PRO A 26 -5.64 4.77 -17.13
C PRO A 26 -5.61 3.26 -17.40
N ILE A 27 -6.80 2.63 -17.42
CA ILE A 27 -7.06 1.23 -17.83
C ILE A 27 -7.05 1.03 -19.36
N THR A 28 -7.32 2.09 -20.14
CA THR A 28 -7.31 2.06 -21.62
C THR A 28 -5.96 2.42 -22.24
N ASP A 29 -4.95 2.81 -21.46
CA ASP A 29 -3.57 2.85 -21.94
C ASP A 29 -2.87 1.53 -21.56
N PRO A 30 -2.73 0.58 -22.50
CA PRO A 30 -2.16 -0.74 -22.23
C PRO A 30 -0.75 -0.65 -21.66
N THR A 31 -0.02 0.42 -21.95
CA THR A 31 1.38 0.61 -21.56
C THR A 31 1.56 0.83 -20.05
N MET A 32 0.75 1.68 -19.41
CA MET A 32 0.88 1.95 -17.96
C MET A 32 0.43 0.74 -17.12
N MET A 33 -0.65 0.08 -17.52
CA MET A 33 -1.09 -1.18 -16.90
C MET A 33 -0.03 -2.28 -17.08
N THR A 34 0.57 -2.37 -18.28
CA THR A 34 1.64 -3.34 -18.55
C THR A 34 2.90 -3.04 -17.75
N GLU A 35 3.28 -1.78 -17.56
CA GLU A 35 4.46 -1.42 -16.75
C GLU A 35 4.27 -1.75 -15.27
N MET A 36 3.09 -1.49 -14.72
CA MET A 36 2.74 -1.84 -13.34
C MET A 36 2.67 -3.37 -13.15
N LEU A 37 2.01 -4.07 -14.08
CA LEU A 37 1.94 -5.54 -14.07
C LEU A 37 3.31 -6.17 -14.28
N LYS A 38 4.12 -5.64 -15.18
CA LYS A 38 5.47 -6.14 -15.45
C LYS A 38 6.35 -5.98 -14.22
N ASN A 39 6.24 -4.87 -13.50
CA ASN A 39 6.98 -4.70 -12.25
C ASN A 39 6.53 -5.71 -11.17
N ASN A 40 5.22 -5.96 -11.05
CA ASN A 40 4.70 -6.97 -10.12
C ASN A 40 5.13 -8.40 -10.53
N ILE A 41 4.98 -8.76 -11.80
CA ILE A 41 5.36 -10.07 -12.36
C ILE A 41 6.87 -10.31 -12.23
N SER A 42 7.70 -9.31 -12.56
CA SER A 42 9.16 -9.44 -12.47
C SER A 42 9.63 -9.79 -11.06
N ASN A 43 8.92 -9.33 -10.03
CA ASN A 43 9.22 -9.58 -8.63
C ASN A 43 8.57 -10.86 -8.09
N MET A 44 7.43 -11.28 -8.64
CA MET A 44 6.71 -12.51 -8.26
C MET A 44 7.29 -13.77 -8.94
N VAL A 45 7.81 -13.65 -10.16
CA VAL A 45 8.35 -14.78 -10.94
C VAL A 45 9.41 -15.57 -10.17
N PRO A 46 10.41 -14.94 -9.52
CA PRO A 46 11.40 -15.68 -8.75
C PRO A 46 10.79 -16.53 -7.63
N MET A 47 9.79 -16.00 -6.92
CA MET A 47 9.12 -16.70 -5.81
C MET A 47 8.32 -17.92 -6.32
N ILE A 48 7.63 -17.78 -7.45
CA ILE A 48 6.88 -18.90 -8.05
C ILE A 48 7.81 -19.95 -8.64
N VAL A 49 8.88 -19.54 -9.33
CA VAL A 49 9.84 -20.46 -9.94
C VAL A 49 10.54 -21.29 -8.88
N ILE A 50 11.02 -20.67 -7.80
CA ILE A 50 11.66 -21.38 -6.69
C ILE A 50 10.65 -22.30 -5.98
N GLY A 51 9.42 -21.83 -5.74
CA GLY A 51 8.36 -22.65 -5.15
C GLY A 51 7.98 -23.86 -6.01
N GLY A 52 7.94 -23.69 -7.34
CA GLY A 52 7.72 -24.77 -8.30
C GLY A 52 8.89 -25.75 -8.34
N TRP A 53 10.12 -25.26 -8.29
CA TRP A 53 11.33 -26.10 -8.22
C TRP A 53 11.36 -26.95 -6.95
N ILE A 54 11.03 -26.36 -5.80
CA ILE A 54 10.92 -27.08 -4.51
C ILE A 54 9.81 -28.12 -4.59
N ASN A 55 8.67 -27.79 -5.20
CA ASN A 55 7.58 -28.74 -5.37
C ASN A 55 7.99 -29.91 -6.27
N TRP A 56 8.79 -29.69 -7.31
CA TRP A 56 9.26 -30.74 -8.21
C TRP A 56 10.34 -31.63 -7.56
N THR A 57 11.31 -31.03 -6.87
CA THR A 57 12.47 -31.74 -6.30
C THR A 57 12.18 -32.42 -4.96
N PHE A 58 11.34 -31.82 -4.11
CA PHE A 58 11.05 -32.32 -2.76
C PHE A 58 9.55 -32.62 -2.56
N SER A 59 8.89 -33.14 -3.59
CA SER A 59 7.52 -33.69 -3.49
C SER A 59 7.52 -35.03 -2.73
N GLY A 60 6.44 -35.36 -2.03
CA GLY A 60 6.29 -36.67 -1.38
C GLY A 60 6.92 -36.80 0.01
N PHE A 61 7.63 -35.77 0.50
CA PHE A 61 8.28 -35.78 1.81
C PHE A 61 7.73 -34.73 2.77
N LEU A 62 7.87 -35.02 4.06
CA LEU A 62 7.55 -34.12 5.17
C LEU A 62 8.84 -33.44 5.65
N CYS A 63 8.83 -32.12 5.80
CA CYS A 63 10.02 -31.38 6.22
C CYS A 63 10.11 -31.25 7.74
N THR A 64 9.04 -30.77 8.37
CA THR A 64 9.08 -30.43 9.79
C THR A 64 7.69 -30.48 10.42
N LYS A 65 7.68 -30.61 11.75
CA LYS A 65 6.50 -30.53 12.59
C LYS A 65 6.46 -29.15 13.25
N VAL A 66 5.37 -28.45 13.05
CA VAL A 66 5.13 -27.13 13.64
C VAL A 66 4.66 -27.29 15.09
N PRO A 67 5.11 -26.45 16.05
CA PRO A 67 4.85 -26.64 17.49
C PRO A 67 3.46 -26.17 17.95
N PHE A 68 2.54 -25.86 17.02
CA PHE A 68 1.18 -25.45 17.32
C PHE A 68 0.16 -26.27 16.53
N PRO A 69 -1.03 -26.55 17.11
CA PRO A 69 -2.05 -27.34 16.42
C PRO A 69 -2.67 -26.52 15.28
N LEU A 70 -2.64 -27.06 14.05
CA LEU A 70 -3.28 -26.45 12.88
C LEU A 70 -4.65 -27.08 12.59
N THR A 71 -5.57 -26.29 12.05
CA THR A 71 -6.91 -26.78 11.71
C THR A 71 -6.87 -27.70 10.48
N PHE A 72 -7.73 -28.72 10.47
CA PHE A 72 -7.79 -29.73 9.41
C PHE A 72 -8.07 -29.13 8.01
N ARG A 73 -8.65 -27.93 7.93
CA ARG A 73 -8.92 -27.23 6.66
C ARG A 73 -7.63 -26.82 5.93
N PHE A 74 -6.52 -26.63 6.64
CA PHE A 74 -5.23 -26.33 6.02
C PHE A 74 -4.47 -27.56 5.56
N LYS A 75 -4.92 -28.77 5.93
CA LYS A 75 -4.27 -30.03 5.58
C LYS A 75 -3.97 -30.19 4.07
N PRO A 76 -4.93 -30.01 3.14
CA PRO A 76 -4.64 -30.13 1.70
C PRO A 76 -3.63 -29.08 1.19
N MET A 77 -3.53 -27.93 1.86
CA MET A 77 -2.59 -26.87 1.51
C MET A 77 -1.18 -27.13 2.08
N LEU A 78 -1.10 -27.70 3.28
CA LEU A 78 0.14 -27.95 4.02
C LEU A 78 0.82 -29.26 3.66
N GLN A 79 0.04 -30.24 3.20
CA GLN A 79 0.50 -31.58 2.84
C GLN A 79 0.38 -31.83 1.34
N ARG A 80 0.43 -30.76 0.53
CA ARG A 80 0.37 -30.88 -0.92
C ARG A 80 1.52 -31.77 -1.40
N GLY A 81 1.16 -32.90 -2.04
CA GLY A 81 2.11 -33.92 -2.51
C GLY A 81 2.34 -35.10 -1.56
N VAL A 82 1.62 -35.20 -0.44
CA VAL A 82 1.71 -36.34 0.49
C VAL A 82 0.31 -36.97 0.68
N GLU A 83 0.16 -38.26 0.41
CA GLU A 83 -1.13 -38.96 0.43
C GLU A 83 -1.39 -39.72 1.75
N LEU A 84 -1.16 -39.07 2.91
CA LEU A 84 -1.44 -39.68 4.23
C LEU A 84 -2.64 -39.02 4.92
N LEU A 85 -3.81 -39.65 4.79
CA LEU A 85 -5.07 -39.18 5.38
C LEU A 85 -5.12 -39.24 6.91
N SER A 86 -4.33 -40.10 7.55
CA SER A 86 -4.26 -40.25 9.01
C SER A 86 -3.27 -39.32 9.71
N LEU A 87 -2.43 -38.60 8.95
CA LEU A 87 -1.38 -37.76 9.52
C LEU A 87 -1.95 -36.47 10.13
N ASP A 88 -1.40 -36.03 11.26
CA ASP A 88 -1.77 -34.78 11.92
C ASP A 88 -1.42 -33.55 11.04
N ALA A 89 -2.23 -32.50 11.10
CA ALA A 89 -2.08 -31.27 10.29
C ALA A 89 -0.85 -30.43 10.68
N SER A 90 -0.23 -30.74 11.82
CA SER A 90 1.01 -30.12 12.30
C SER A 90 2.23 -30.46 11.44
N TRP A 91 2.14 -31.50 10.61
CA TRP A 91 3.19 -31.92 9.68
C TRP A 91 3.09 -31.19 8.35
N VAL A 92 4.20 -30.57 7.95
CA VAL A 92 4.24 -29.63 6.82
C VAL A 92 5.16 -30.17 5.72
N SER A 93 4.72 -30.09 4.47
CA SER A 93 5.52 -30.44 3.29
C SER A 93 6.53 -29.36 2.93
N SER A 94 7.47 -29.69 2.04
CA SER A 94 8.53 -28.80 1.56
C SER A 94 8.03 -27.47 0.98
N VAL A 95 6.92 -27.51 0.24
CA VAL A 95 6.31 -26.32 -0.38
C VAL A 95 5.72 -25.39 0.67
N SER A 96 5.07 -25.97 1.67
CA SER A 96 4.41 -25.23 2.72
C SER A 96 5.42 -24.67 3.73
N TRP A 97 6.53 -25.37 3.94
CA TRP A 97 7.70 -24.85 4.66
C TRP A 97 8.32 -23.65 3.94
N TYR A 98 8.49 -23.72 2.61
CA TYR A 98 8.96 -22.59 1.81
C TYR A 98 8.02 -21.38 1.92
N ALA A 99 6.70 -21.60 1.81
CA ALA A 99 5.71 -20.54 1.98
C ALA A 99 5.83 -19.88 3.37
N LEU A 100 5.95 -20.67 4.45
CA LEU A 100 6.15 -20.15 5.80
C LEU A 100 7.41 -19.28 5.91
N ASN A 101 8.51 -19.70 5.29
CA ASN A 101 9.75 -18.91 5.28
C ASN A 101 9.58 -17.58 4.54
N ILE A 102 8.87 -17.54 3.42
CA ILE A 102 8.65 -16.29 2.69
C ILE A 102 7.73 -15.33 3.43
N PHE A 103 6.75 -15.84 4.18
CA PHE A 103 5.89 -14.97 4.99
C PHE A 103 6.59 -14.49 6.26
N GLY A 104 7.34 -15.36 6.95
CA GLY A 104 8.00 -15.05 8.21
C GLY A 104 9.28 -14.23 8.09
N LEU A 105 10.08 -14.46 7.05
CA LEU A 105 11.37 -13.78 6.88
C LEU A 105 11.25 -12.33 6.38
N ARG A 106 10.05 -11.85 6.04
CA ARG A 106 9.86 -10.45 5.60
C ARG A 106 10.30 -9.45 6.64
N SER A 107 9.78 -9.60 7.86
CA SER A 107 10.11 -8.72 8.97
C SER A 107 11.62 -8.73 9.26
N VAL A 108 12.23 -9.91 9.15
CA VAL A 108 13.68 -10.09 9.37
C VAL A 108 14.48 -9.42 8.25
N ASN A 109 14.09 -9.61 6.99
CA ASN A 109 14.75 -8.99 5.85
C ASN A 109 14.66 -7.46 5.91
N THR A 110 13.49 -6.90 6.27
CA THR A 110 13.30 -5.46 6.48
C THR A 110 14.24 -4.90 7.55
N LEU A 111 14.45 -5.63 8.65
CA LEU A 111 15.38 -5.21 9.70
C LEU A 111 16.84 -5.26 9.25
N ILE A 112 17.21 -6.24 8.43
CA ILE A 112 18.61 -6.44 8.00
C ILE A 112 18.99 -5.50 6.84
N LEU A 113 18.13 -5.30 5.84
CA LEU A 113 18.46 -4.48 4.65
C LEU A 113 17.76 -3.10 4.62
N GLY A 114 16.99 -2.73 5.64
CA GLY A 114 16.33 -1.42 5.75
C GLY A 114 15.13 -1.21 4.82
N GLU A 115 14.74 0.05 4.59
CA GLU A 115 13.54 0.45 3.83
C GLU A 115 13.59 0.11 2.32
N ASN A 116 14.78 -0.13 1.76
CA ASN A 116 14.95 -0.48 0.34
C ASN A 116 14.84 -1.99 0.09
N ASN A 117 14.03 -2.69 0.89
CA ASN A 117 13.91 -4.13 0.81
C ASN A 117 12.94 -4.56 -0.28
N ALA A 118 13.49 -5.18 -1.32
CA ALA A 118 12.74 -5.91 -2.32
C ALA A 118 11.98 -7.14 -1.74
N THR A 119 11.90 -7.34 -0.42
CA THR A 119 11.17 -8.47 0.21
C THR A 119 9.78 -8.06 0.73
N ASP A 120 9.49 -6.75 0.95
CA ASP A 120 8.19 -6.30 1.50
C ASP A 120 7.06 -6.28 0.43
N GLN A 121 7.13 -7.23 -0.51
CA GLN A 121 6.36 -7.25 -1.75
C GLN A 121 4.87 -7.57 -1.55
N THR A 122 4.47 -8.19 -0.45
CA THR A 122 3.03 -8.50 -0.23
C THR A 122 2.26 -7.33 0.35
N LYS A 123 2.91 -6.43 1.08
CA LYS A 123 2.33 -5.11 1.33
C LYS A 123 2.15 -4.37 0.01
N ILE A 124 3.14 -4.41 -0.89
CA ILE A 124 3.01 -3.82 -2.22
C ILE A 124 1.86 -4.45 -3.01
N ILE A 125 1.62 -5.77 -2.95
CA ILE A 125 0.48 -6.41 -3.64
C ILE A 125 -0.86 -5.97 -3.02
N GLN A 126 -0.96 -5.89 -1.70
CA GLN A 126 -2.18 -5.45 -1.01
C GLN A 126 -2.44 -3.95 -1.22
N ASP A 127 -1.39 -3.15 -1.16
CA ASP A 127 -1.40 -1.72 -1.48
C ASP A 127 -1.66 -1.50 -2.96
N GLN A 128 -1.16 -2.33 -3.88
CA GLN A 128 -1.50 -2.27 -5.30
C GLN A 128 -2.96 -2.64 -5.56
N MET A 129 -3.54 -3.56 -4.79
CA MET A 129 -4.97 -3.88 -4.90
C MET A 129 -5.82 -2.70 -4.41
N ASN A 130 -5.42 -2.05 -3.32
CA ASN A 130 -6.04 -0.81 -2.84
C ASN A 130 -5.81 0.37 -3.79
N VAL A 131 -4.61 0.51 -4.36
CA VAL A 131 -4.26 1.55 -5.33
C VAL A 131 -4.96 1.31 -6.66
N ALA A 132 -5.15 0.07 -7.11
CA ALA A 132 -5.94 -0.26 -8.29
C ALA A 132 -7.43 0.08 -8.11
N ALA A 133 -7.94 -0.04 -6.88
CA ALA A 133 -9.29 0.43 -6.52
C ALA A 133 -9.37 1.97 -6.42
N MET A 134 -8.28 2.64 -6.05
CA MET A 134 -8.17 4.11 -5.99
C MET A 134 -7.79 4.77 -7.33
N SER A 135 -7.17 4.03 -8.25
CA SER A 135 -6.78 4.47 -9.60
C SER A 135 -7.84 4.19 -10.64
N MET A 136 -8.99 3.66 -10.23
CA MET A 136 -10.22 3.81 -11.01
C MET A 136 -10.42 5.30 -11.21
N PRO A 137 -10.39 5.81 -12.45
CA PRO A 137 -10.44 7.24 -12.71
C PRO A 137 -11.67 7.82 -12.02
N GLN A 138 -11.46 8.57 -10.94
CA GLN A 138 -12.47 9.44 -10.38
C GLN A 138 -12.89 10.36 -11.51
N ASP A 139 -14.13 10.21 -11.97
CA ASP A 139 -14.77 11.13 -12.88
C ASP A 139 -14.41 12.56 -12.44
N SER A 140 -13.69 13.29 -13.28
CA SER A 140 -13.15 14.62 -12.95
C SER A 140 -14.24 15.55 -12.41
N SER A 141 -15.48 15.38 -12.89
CA SER A 141 -16.66 16.10 -12.38
C SER A 141 -16.96 15.78 -10.90
N LYS A 142 -16.85 14.52 -10.50
CA LYS A 142 -17.04 14.10 -9.10
C LYS A 142 -15.89 14.58 -8.21
N ALA A 143 -14.65 14.52 -8.70
CA ALA A 143 -13.49 15.04 -7.97
C ALA A 143 -13.60 16.57 -7.74
N PHE A 144 -14.01 17.34 -8.76
CA PHE A 144 -14.22 18.79 -8.62
C PHE A 144 -15.39 19.13 -7.71
N LYS A 145 -16.46 18.33 -7.72
CA LYS A 145 -17.58 18.50 -6.79
C LYS A 145 -17.15 18.26 -5.34
N ALA A 146 -16.42 17.17 -5.08
CA ALA A 146 -15.89 16.86 -3.75
C ALA A 146 -14.93 17.95 -3.25
N GLU A 147 -14.05 18.46 -4.11
CA GLU A 147 -13.14 19.55 -3.76
C GLU A 147 -13.90 20.88 -3.49
N LYS A 148 -14.94 21.18 -4.28
CA LYS A 148 -15.81 22.35 -4.03
C LYS A 148 -16.49 22.26 -2.67
N GLU A 149 -17.05 21.09 -2.33
CA GLU A 149 -17.69 20.84 -1.04
C GLU A 149 -16.70 20.97 0.12
N GLY A 150 -15.47 20.45 -0.03
CA GLY A 150 -14.40 20.65 0.95
C GLY A 150 -14.02 22.12 1.13
N LEU A 151 -13.84 22.85 0.02
CA LEU A 151 -13.46 24.26 0.05
C LEU A 151 -14.53 25.16 0.67
N LEU A 152 -15.82 24.78 0.57
CA LEU A 152 -16.92 25.50 1.22
C LEU A 152 -16.77 25.49 2.74
N ILE A 153 -16.39 24.34 3.32
CA ILE A 153 -16.24 24.13 4.77
C ILE A 153 -14.99 24.81 5.32
N CYS A 154 -13.95 25.01 4.51
CA CYS A 154 -12.69 25.60 4.96
C CYS A 154 -12.81 27.10 5.29
N ASP A 155 -12.63 27.45 6.56
CA ASP A 155 -12.53 28.85 7.00
C ASP A 155 -11.09 29.34 7.08
N HIS A 156 -10.90 30.63 6.76
CA HIS A 156 -9.59 31.24 6.81
C HIS A 156 -9.17 31.49 8.26
N GLN A 157 -8.21 30.69 8.74
CA GLN A 157 -7.49 30.96 9.98
C GLN A 157 -6.25 31.79 9.66
N TRP A 158 -6.24 33.05 10.10
CA TRP A 158 -5.09 33.93 9.93
C TRP A 158 -4.05 33.64 11.03
N ALA A 159 -2.96 33.00 10.65
CA ALA A 159 -1.90 32.57 11.57
C ALA A 159 -1.11 33.73 12.20
N TYR A 160 -1.08 34.90 11.56
CA TYR A 160 -0.26 36.04 12.03
C TYR A 160 -0.98 36.98 13.01
N LYS A 161 -2.16 36.62 13.52
CA LYS A 161 -2.91 37.47 14.46
C LYS A 161 -2.14 37.76 15.76
N THR A 162 -1.31 36.83 16.21
CA THR A 162 -0.62 36.88 17.51
C THR A 162 0.91 36.90 17.34
N ILE A 163 1.40 37.09 16.10
CA ILE A 163 2.83 36.98 15.79
C ILE A 163 3.66 38.00 16.59
N GLU A 164 3.12 39.19 16.85
CA GLU A 164 3.79 40.24 17.61
C GLU A 164 3.99 39.83 19.08
N GLU A 165 3.00 39.18 19.69
CA GLU A 165 3.07 38.69 21.07
C GLU A 165 3.99 37.46 21.19
N ASP A 166 3.94 36.55 20.21
CA ASP A 166 4.81 35.37 20.16
C ASP A 166 6.29 35.76 20.01
N ILE A 167 6.59 36.70 19.12
CA ILE A 167 7.95 37.22 18.92
C ILE A 167 8.44 37.92 20.18
N MET A 168 7.63 38.79 20.79
CA MET A 168 8.00 39.49 22.02
C MET A 168 8.24 38.53 23.20
N THR A 169 7.49 37.42 23.27
CA THR A 169 7.68 36.38 24.28
C THR A 169 8.98 35.60 24.04
N GLN A 170 9.27 35.20 22.80
CA GLN A 170 10.53 34.55 22.46
C GLN A 170 11.76 35.43 22.77
N TYR A 171 11.71 36.73 22.45
CA TYR A 171 12.81 37.65 22.75
C TYR A 171 13.04 37.86 24.26
N LYS A 172 11.97 37.93 25.06
CA LYS A 172 12.07 38.00 26.53
C LYS A 172 12.69 36.73 27.14
N ILE A 173 12.37 35.55 26.61
CA ILE A 173 12.95 34.28 27.06
C ILE A 173 14.46 34.22 26.76
N ILE A 174 14.86 34.64 25.55
CA ILE A 174 16.28 34.63 25.14
C ILE A 174 17.11 35.61 25.98
N THR A 175 16.59 36.80 26.27
CA THR A 175 17.27 37.77 27.13
C THR A 175 17.30 37.34 28.59
N ALA A 176 16.25 36.70 29.12
CA ALA A 176 16.27 36.16 30.48
C ALA A 176 17.31 35.03 30.68
N HIS A 177 17.55 34.21 29.65
CA HIS A 177 18.59 33.16 29.68
C HIS A 177 20.02 33.68 29.48
N SER A 178 20.21 34.91 28.98
CA SER A 178 21.55 35.50 28.81
C SER A 178 22.07 36.25 30.04
N TYR A 179 21.23 36.45 31.06
CA TYR A 179 21.56 37.13 32.33
C TYR A 179 21.48 36.22 33.56
N SER A 180 21.32 34.90 33.38
CA SER A 180 21.48 33.86 34.42
C SER A 180 22.70 33.02 34.12
#